data_AF-A0A939GAW1-F1
#
_entry.id   AF-A0A939GAW1-F1
#
_cell.length_a   1.000
_cell.length_b   1.000
_cell.length_c   1.000
_cell.angle_alpha   90.00
_cell.angle_beta   90.00
_cell.angle_gamma   90.00
#
_symmetry.space_group_name_H-M   'P 1'
#
loop_
_entity.id
_entity.type
_entity.pdbx_description
1 polymer ?
#
loop_
_entity_poly.entity_id
_entity_poly.type
_entity_poly.pdbx_seq_one_letter_code
_entity_poly.pdbx_strand_id
1 'polypeptide(L)'
;MKQLYSLLLVMLGGAAQAQDVVYLTNQARLEGTLTELSAEKVSVRVAKGESSVKFTYGADKVVVVVNARGKFVCMDQLAALPADRRNRFLAGFMDPRDLPTYDMVIRNNPVTVSYGKVSAATGDVITFTPHNGTTIRVPKADLIGIFYQNGTHLLVAPPTVLCDKIDLLGGPPPAVAATPTPPVPVQKPAPKPAPAPDESRSTSRNILKMSDEEYSDYQTQALERVQEFGVMLGIVADKTVESGQKDKAIAAIMKLFKPDAVIQVSSVVRGGQPSAYRLKDYLIRLKLLPYKSVTLEWTDVQYVQDLTQKADGNYYGKIRGEQRFTGLSQTDETQYSDVTQKDVDVMLTPYRKQKEGEALPKWAILLGNVGIVATR
;
A
#
# COMPACT_ATOMS: atom_id res chain seq x y z
N MET A 1 5.85 -40.51 45.83
CA MET A 1 6.67 -39.31 45.57
C MET A 1 7.25 -39.38 44.17
N LYS A 2 6.73 -38.57 43.24
CA LYS A 2 7.45 -38.01 42.07
C LYS A 2 6.51 -37.03 41.37
N GLN A 3 7.11 -35.92 40.95
CA GLN A 3 6.56 -34.58 41.01
C GLN A 3 5.68 -34.21 39.81
N LEU A 4 4.60 -33.48 40.11
CA LEU A 4 3.84 -32.65 39.19
C LEU A 4 4.73 -31.49 38.72
N TYR A 5 5.01 -31.40 37.42
CA TYR A 5 5.49 -30.16 36.82
C TYR A 5 4.32 -29.47 36.13
N SER A 6 3.74 -28.49 36.84
CA SER A 6 2.82 -27.51 36.28
C SER A 6 3.59 -26.60 35.33
N LEU A 7 3.30 -26.69 34.03
CA LEU A 7 3.77 -25.76 33.03
C LEU A 7 2.93 -24.49 33.12
N LEU A 8 3.48 -23.44 33.71
CA LEU A 8 2.90 -22.11 33.79
C LEU A 8 2.96 -21.45 32.39
N LEU A 9 1.83 -21.44 31.67
CA LEU A 9 1.68 -20.74 30.40
C LEU A 9 1.56 -19.24 30.67
N VAL A 10 2.67 -18.50 30.57
CA VAL A 10 2.67 -17.04 30.59
C VAL A 10 2.16 -16.54 29.23
N MET A 11 0.88 -16.18 29.18
CA MET A 11 0.31 -15.40 28.07
C MET A 11 0.85 -13.97 28.15
N LEU A 12 1.95 -13.69 27.42
CA LEU A 12 2.31 -12.30 27.09
C LEU A 12 1.29 -11.77 26.08
N GLY A 13 0.26 -11.10 26.60
CA GLY A 13 -0.60 -10.21 25.81
C GLY A 13 0.21 -8.99 25.38
N GLY A 14 0.90 -9.08 24.25
CA GLY A 14 1.50 -7.93 23.61
C GLY A 14 0.40 -6.99 23.13
N ALA A 15 0.33 -5.79 23.71
CA ALA A 15 -0.44 -4.70 23.12
C ALA A 15 0.10 -4.47 21.70
N ALA A 16 -0.75 -4.67 20.69
CA ALA A 16 -0.40 -4.38 19.31
C ALA A 16 -0.10 -2.88 19.19
N GLN A 17 1.19 -2.53 19.16
CA GLN A 17 1.61 -1.16 18.89
C GLN A 17 1.32 -0.85 17.43
N ALA A 18 0.82 0.35 17.15
CA ALA A 18 0.63 0.82 15.78
C ALA A 18 1.98 0.79 15.03
N GLN A 19 1.94 0.47 13.73
CA GLN A 19 3.13 0.48 12.87
C GLN A 19 3.23 1.82 12.15
N ASP A 20 4.43 2.17 11.68
CA ASP A 20 4.58 3.29 10.75
C ASP A 20 3.93 2.90 9.41
N VAL A 21 3.35 3.88 8.73
CA VAL A 21 2.62 3.69 7.47
C VAL A 21 3.11 4.70 6.44
N VAL A 22 3.45 4.22 5.26
CA VAL A 22 3.86 5.05 4.12
C VAL A 22 2.81 4.94 3.02
N TYR A 23 2.27 6.08 2.62
CA TYR A 23 1.35 6.22 1.50
C TYR A 23 2.11 6.65 0.25
N LEU A 24 2.05 5.83 -0.79
CA LEU A 24 2.75 6.04 -2.04
C LEU A 24 1.87 6.79 -3.05
N THR A 25 2.49 7.41 -4.06
CA THR A 25 1.78 8.16 -5.12
C THR A 25 0.88 7.29 -5.97
N ASN A 26 1.15 5.98 -6.01
CA ASN A 26 0.30 4.96 -6.63
C ASN A 26 -0.84 4.47 -5.70
N GLN A 27 -1.16 5.22 -4.64
CA GLN A 27 -2.14 4.92 -3.60
C GLN A 27 -1.84 3.69 -2.73
N ALA A 28 -0.72 2.99 -2.95
CA ALA A 28 -0.34 1.87 -2.11
C ALA A 28 0.00 2.30 -0.69
N ARG A 29 -0.32 1.42 0.26
CA ARG A 29 -0.11 1.61 1.70
C ARG A 29 0.86 0.55 2.21
N LEU A 30 2.00 1.00 2.73
CA LEU A 30 3.04 0.12 3.29
C LEU A 30 3.12 0.29 4.80
N GLU A 31 2.84 -0.77 5.56
CA GLU A 31 3.00 -0.82 7.01
C GLU A 31 4.35 -1.42 7.40
N GLY A 32 5.05 -0.83 8.35
CA GLY A 32 6.30 -1.36 8.88
C GLY A 32 6.97 -0.44 9.89
N THR A 33 8.27 -0.58 10.06
CA THR A 33 9.09 0.29 10.91
C THR A 33 9.86 1.29 10.06
N LEU A 34 9.60 2.58 10.24
CA LEU A 34 10.31 3.66 9.58
C LEU A 34 11.76 3.68 10.07
N THR A 35 12.68 3.44 9.15
CA THR A 35 14.13 3.40 9.42
C THR A 35 14.86 4.65 8.95
N GLU A 36 14.29 5.37 7.98
CA GLU A 36 14.87 6.59 7.44
C GLU A 36 13.77 7.48 6.87
N LEU A 37 13.86 8.79 7.12
CA LEU A 37 12.98 9.81 6.57
C LEU A 37 13.80 11.07 6.30
N SER A 38 13.76 11.55 5.06
CA SER A 38 14.48 12.75 4.62
C SER A 38 13.68 13.48 3.53
N ALA A 39 14.18 14.60 3.02
CA ALA A 39 13.56 15.29 1.88
C ALA A 39 13.61 14.49 0.57
N GLU A 40 14.55 13.54 0.46
CA GLU A 40 14.87 12.86 -0.80
C GLU A 40 14.36 11.42 -0.84
N LYS A 41 14.20 10.80 0.33
CA LYS A 41 13.83 9.39 0.43
C LYS A 41 13.20 9.02 1.77
N VAL A 42 12.48 7.90 1.73
CA VAL A 42 11.85 7.24 2.87
C VAL A 42 12.25 5.77 2.85
N SER A 43 12.66 5.21 4.01
CA SER A 43 12.94 3.78 4.14
C SER A 43 12.11 3.13 5.24
N VAL A 44 11.46 2.02 4.91
CA VAL A 44 10.62 1.24 5.84
C VAL A 44 11.11 -0.20 5.88
N ARG A 45 11.20 -0.75 7.09
CA ARG A 45 11.48 -2.18 7.32
C ARG A 45 10.16 -2.90 7.61
N VAL A 46 9.82 -3.89 6.79
CA VAL A 46 8.59 -4.68 6.96
C VAL A 46 8.97 -6.07 7.46
N ALA A 47 8.30 -6.52 8.52
CA ALA A 47 8.50 -7.87 9.05
C ALA A 47 7.86 -8.92 8.14
N LYS A 48 8.59 -10.00 7.86
CA LYS A 48 8.16 -11.15 7.05
C LYS A 48 8.51 -12.44 7.79
N GLY A 49 7.61 -12.87 8.68
CA GLY A 49 7.85 -14.03 9.56
C GLY A 49 9.03 -13.76 10.50
N GLU A 50 10.06 -14.60 10.43
CA GLU A 50 11.31 -14.44 11.20
C GLU A 50 12.31 -13.46 10.57
N SER A 51 12.03 -12.96 9.37
CA SER A 51 12.92 -12.06 8.62
C SER A 51 12.34 -10.65 8.49
N SER A 52 13.14 -9.69 8.04
CA SER A 52 12.64 -8.34 7.72
C SER A 52 13.26 -7.83 6.43
N VAL A 53 12.48 -7.11 5.62
CA VAL A 53 12.90 -6.54 4.35
C VAL A 53 12.87 -5.02 4.44
N LYS A 54 13.93 -4.35 3.98
CA LYS A 54 13.99 -2.88 3.90
C LYS A 54 13.55 -2.43 2.50
N PHE A 55 12.52 -1.60 2.46
CA PHE A 55 12.10 -0.86 1.27
C PHE A 55 12.63 0.56 1.35
N THR A 56 13.08 1.10 0.24
CA THR A 56 13.52 2.50 0.12
C THR A 56 12.86 3.11 -1.11
N TYR A 57 12.22 4.26 -0.91
CA TYR A 57 11.52 5.00 -1.94
C TYR A 57 12.09 6.41 -2.05
N GLY A 58 12.19 6.94 -3.26
CA GLY A 58 12.41 8.37 -3.50
C GLY A 58 11.21 9.18 -2.99
N ALA A 59 11.46 10.43 -2.56
CA ALA A 59 10.41 11.31 -2.06
C ALA A 59 9.32 11.59 -3.10
N ASP A 60 9.64 11.56 -4.39
CA ASP A 60 8.68 11.69 -5.50
C ASP A 60 7.68 10.52 -5.58
N LYS A 61 7.94 9.40 -4.88
CA LYS A 61 7.07 8.22 -4.83
C LYS A 61 6.21 8.17 -3.58
N VAL A 62 6.41 9.08 -2.63
CA VAL A 62 5.74 9.06 -1.33
C VAL A 62 4.89 10.31 -1.18
N VAL A 63 3.62 10.15 -0.81
CA VAL A 63 2.70 11.26 -0.56
C VAL A 63 2.74 11.63 0.92
N VAL A 64 2.43 10.67 1.79
CA VAL A 64 2.31 10.85 3.24
C VAL A 64 3.11 9.78 3.95
N VAL A 65 3.83 10.17 5.00
CA VAL A 65 4.36 9.24 6.00
C VAL A 65 3.63 9.48 7.30
N VAL A 66 3.03 8.44 7.87
CA VAL A 66 2.44 8.44 9.21
C VAL A 66 3.32 7.56 10.09
N ASN A 67 3.79 8.07 11.22
CA ASN A 67 4.57 7.25 12.13
C ASN A 67 3.66 6.47 13.09
N ALA A 68 4.22 5.45 13.75
CA ALA A 68 3.59 4.62 14.77
C ALA A 68 3.05 5.40 15.99
N ARG A 69 3.32 6.71 16.06
CA ARG A 69 2.87 7.63 17.12
C ARG A 69 1.72 8.54 16.65
N GLY A 70 1.23 8.37 15.42
CA GLY A 70 0.08 9.11 14.91
C GLY A 70 0.43 10.51 14.39
N LYS A 71 1.72 10.83 14.25
CA LYS A 71 2.16 12.01 13.52
C LYS A 71 2.25 11.67 12.05
N PHE A 72 2.04 12.67 11.21
CA PHE A 72 2.20 12.51 9.78
C PHE A 72 2.93 13.68 9.14
N VAL A 73 3.47 13.45 7.95
CA VAL A 73 4.14 14.46 7.14
C VAL A 73 3.83 14.21 5.67
N CYS A 74 3.59 15.29 4.94
CA CYS A 74 3.50 15.32 3.49
C CYS A 74 4.88 15.57 2.89
N MET A 75 5.30 14.74 1.94
CA MET A 75 6.68 14.74 1.46
C MET A 75 7.04 15.95 0.61
N ASP A 76 6.07 16.47 -0.14
CA ASP A 76 6.18 17.73 -0.89
C ASP A 76 6.43 18.93 0.05
N GLN A 77 5.69 19.00 1.15
CA GLN A 77 5.84 20.04 2.18
C GLN A 77 7.18 19.90 2.91
N LEU A 78 7.57 18.66 3.23
CA LEU A 78 8.86 18.38 3.83
C LEU A 78 10.01 18.83 2.92
N ALA A 79 9.93 18.54 1.62
CA ALA A 79 10.92 18.95 0.64
C ALA A 79 10.99 20.48 0.48
N ALA A 80 9.84 21.15 0.53
CA ALA A 80 9.74 22.61 0.43
C ALA A 80 10.31 23.36 1.66
N LEU A 81 10.52 22.69 2.79
CA LEU A 81 11.08 23.34 3.99
C LEU A 81 12.55 23.75 3.82
N PRO A 82 12.95 24.92 4.36
CA PRO A 82 14.36 25.24 4.55
C PRO A 82 15.07 24.18 5.41
N ALA A 83 16.35 23.90 5.12
CA ALA A 83 17.10 22.80 5.72
C ALA A 83 17.05 22.80 7.26
N ASP A 84 17.25 23.94 7.91
CA ASP A 84 17.21 24.04 9.38
C ASP A 84 15.84 23.68 9.96
N ARG A 85 14.77 24.17 9.33
CA ARG A 85 13.39 23.91 9.76
C ARG A 85 13.03 22.45 9.53
N ARG A 86 13.44 21.90 8.38
CA ARG A 86 13.27 20.50 8.03
C ARG A 86 13.97 19.57 9.01
N ASN A 87 15.23 19.84 9.35
CA ASN A 87 16.01 19.01 10.27
C ASN A 87 15.40 19.01 11.67
N ARG A 88 14.94 20.18 12.17
CA ARG A 88 14.22 20.27 13.44
C ARG A 88 12.89 19.49 13.40
N PHE A 89 12.13 19.61 12.32
CA PHE A 89 10.90 18.85 12.14
C PHE A 89 11.16 17.35 12.16
N LEU A 90 12.13 16.87 11.37
CA LEU A 90 12.50 15.45 11.31
C LEU A 90 12.96 14.90 12.66
N ALA A 91 13.73 15.69 13.42
CA ALA A 91 14.13 15.31 14.77
C ALA A 91 12.92 15.07 15.68
N GLY A 92 11.95 15.99 15.72
CA GLY A 92 10.72 15.81 16.51
C GLY A 92 9.77 14.74 15.95
N PHE A 93 9.71 14.59 14.63
CA PHE A 93 8.94 13.54 13.97
C PHE A 93 9.47 12.15 14.33
N MET A 94 10.79 11.99 14.45
CA MET A 94 11.43 10.72 14.80
C MET A 94 11.65 10.51 16.31
N ASP A 95 11.50 11.53 17.16
CA ASP A 95 11.72 11.41 18.61
C ASP A 95 10.65 10.55 19.29
N PRO A 96 11.00 9.36 19.83
CA PRO A 96 10.02 8.45 20.45
C PRO A 96 9.34 9.04 21.69
N ARG A 97 9.89 10.10 22.29
CA ARG A 97 9.34 10.77 23.48
C ARG A 97 8.26 11.78 23.16
N ASP A 98 8.22 12.25 21.90
CA ASP A 98 7.28 13.27 21.47
C ASP A 98 5.98 12.60 20.99
N LEU A 99 5.05 12.42 21.93
CA LEU A 99 3.76 11.76 21.76
C LEU A 99 2.63 12.80 21.64
N PRO A 100 1.68 12.64 20.71
CA PRO A 100 0.52 13.52 20.65
C PRO A 100 -0.31 13.41 21.93
N THR A 101 -0.72 14.56 22.45
CA THR A 101 -1.57 14.65 23.65
C THR A 101 -3.06 14.43 23.34
N TYR A 102 -3.43 14.59 22.08
CA TYR A 102 -4.81 14.54 21.60
C TYR A 102 -4.89 13.83 20.27
N ASP A 103 -6.04 13.23 19.99
CA ASP A 103 -6.42 12.84 18.64
C ASP A 103 -6.58 14.11 17.80
N MET A 104 -6.25 14.00 16.52
CA MET A 104 -6.37 15.07 15.55
C MET A 104 -7.40 14.67 14.49
N VAL A 105 -8.43 15.50 14.34
CA VAL A 105 -9.51 15.33 13.37
C VAL A 105 -9.40 16.43 12.32
N ILE A 106 -9.38 16.03 11.05
CA ILE A 106 -9.29 16.94 9.91
C ILE A 106 -10.60 16.90 9.15
N ARG A 107 -11.32 18.02 9.14
CA ARG A 107 -12.58 18.20 8.38
C ARG A 107 -12.29 18.73 6.98
N ASN A 108 -13.19 18.44 6.05
CA ASN A 108 -13.08 18.80 4.64
C ASN A 108 -13.80 20.11 4.29
N ASN A 109 -14.91 20.43 4.97
CA ASN A 109 -15.79 21.56 4.65
C ASN A 109 -16.37 22.25 5.90
N PRO A 110 -15.80 23.39 6.35
CA PRO A 110 -14.52 23.96 5.91
C PRO A 110 -13.33 23.09 6.35
N VAL A 111 -12.21 23.24 5.64
CA VAL A 111 -10.96 22.56 6.03
C VAL A 111 -10.51 23.07 7.39
N THR A 112 -10.59 22.21 8.40
CA THR A 112 -10.23 22.58 9.78
C THR A 112 -9.53 21.41 10.45
N VAL A 113 -8.47 21.72 11.17
CA VAL A 113 -7.78 20.78 12.06
C VAL A 113 -8.28 21.02 13.49
N SER A 114 -8.71 19.97 14.17
CA SER A 114 -9.20 20.06 15.55
C SER A 114 -8.54 18.99 16.40
N TYR A 115 -8.08 19.37 17.58
CA TYR A 115 -7.45 18.47 18.55
C TYR A 115 -8.43 18.15 19.68
N GLY A 116 -8.53 16.89 20.07
CA GLY A 116 -9.44 16.42 21.12
C GLY A 116 -9.40 14.92 21.33
N LYS A 117 -10.50 14.34 21.79
CA LYS A 117 -10.65 12.90 21.99
C LYS A 117 -11.76 12.34 21.13
N VAL A 118 -11.48 11.33 20.33
CA VAL A 118 -12.47 10.53 19.61
C VAL A 118 -12.89 9.38 20.53
N SER A 119 -14.13 9.45 21.02
CA SER A 119 -14.66 8.45 21.97
C SER A 119 -15.37 7.29 21.28
N ALA A 120 -15.86 7.49 20.05
CA ALA A 120 -16.45 6.44 19.23
C ALA A 120 -16.31 6.78 17.74
N ALA A 121 -16.09 5.76 16.91
CA ALA A 121 -16.04 5.88 15.45
C ALA A 121 -16.90 4.80 14.77
N THR A 122 -18.19 4.72 15.14
CA THR A 122 -19.13 3.68 14.70
C THR A 122 -19.97 4.12 13.51
N GLY A 123 -20.10 3.24 12.50
CA GLY A 123 -20.86 3.55 11.28
C GLY A 123 -20.31 4.78 10.56
N ASP A 124 -21.20 5.70 10.17
CA ASP A 124 -20.87 6.88 9.36
C ASP A 124 -20.58 8.15 10.17
N VAL A 125 -20.44 8.06 11.50
CA VAL A 125 -20.29 9.22 12.38
C VAL A 125 -19.22 8.96 13.43
N ILE A 126 -18.47 10.00 13.80
CA ILE A 126 -17.58 9.98 14.96
C ILE A 126 -18.15 10.83 16.10
N THR A 127 -17.87 10.40 17.33
CA THR A 127 -18.11 11.21 18.54
C THR A 127 -16.78 11.80 18.96
N PHE A 128 -16.67 13.13 18.85
CA PHE A 128 -15.43 13.87 19.06
C PHE A 128 -15.63 14.94 20.13
N THR A 129 -14.74 14.97 21.13
CA THR A 129 -14.72 15.99 22.16
C THR A 129 -13.46 16.85 21.94
N PRO A 130 -13.58 18.06 21.37
CA PRO A 130 -12.45 18.97 21.23
C PRO A 130 -11.83 19.28 22.59
N HIS A 131 -10.51 19.48 22.65
CA HIS A 131 -9.78 19.79 23.89
C HIS A 131 -10.34 21.01 24.66
N ASN A 132 -10.98 21.94 23.94
CA ASN A 132 -11.57 23.18 24.46
C ASN A 132 -13.08 23.29 24.17
N GLY A 133 -13.79 22.18 23.99
CA GLY A 133 -15.16 22.20 23.50
C GLY A 133 -16.08 21.15 24.09
N THR A 134 -17.35 21.23 23.68
CA THR A 134 -18.36 20.23 23.99
C THR A 134 -18.27 19.06 22.99
N THR A 135 -18.68 17.88 23.44
CA THR A 135 -18.75 16.70 22.57
C THR A 135 -19.70 16.94 21.40
N ILE A 136 -19.20 16.72 20.19
CA ILE A 136 -19.92 16.85 18.93
C ILE A 136 -19.95 15.52 18.18
N ARG A 137 -20.93 15.38 17.30
CA ARG A 137 -21.02 14.29 16.34
C ARG A 137 -20.62 14.82 14.97
N VAL A 138 -19.67 14.16 14.31
CA VAL A 138 -19.15 14.59 13.00
C VAL A 138 -19.33 13.45 12.01
N PRO A 139 -20.06 13.64 10.89
CA PRO A 139 -20.15 12.64 9.83
C PRO A 139 -18.76 12.34 9.25
N LYS A 140 -18.47 11.06 8.98
CA LYS A 140 -17.20 10.65 8.35
C LYS A 140 -17.04 11.26 6.96
N ALA A 141 -18.14 11.41 6.21
CA ALA A 141 -18.14 12.06 4.90
C ALA A 141 -17.61 13.51 4.92
N ASP A 142 -17.66 14.17 6.09
CA ASP A 142 -17.14 15.53 6.27
C ASP A 142 -15.66 15.55 6.68
N LEU A 143 -15.00 14.39 6.78
CA LEU A 143 -13.62 14.25 7.21
C LEU A 143 -12.67 14.04 6.02
N ILE A 144 -11.45 14.55 6.17
CA ILE A 144 -10.28 14.14 5.38
C ILE A 144 -9.62 12.94 6.08
N GLY A 145 -9.45 13.03 7.41
CA GLY A 145 -8.86 11.95 8.18
C GLY A 145 -8.85 12.21 9.68
N ILE A 146 -8.50 11.17 10.43
CA ILE A 146 -8.37 11.12 11.88
C ILE A 146 -7.02 10.49 12.20
N PHE A 147 -6.25 11.11 13.08
CA PHE A 147 -4.99 10.59 13.59
C PHE A 147 -5.11 10.46 15.09
N TYR A 148 -5.04 9.23 15.58
CA TYR A 148 -5.28 8.91 16.98
C TYR A 148 -3.99 9.01 17.77
N GLN A 149 -4.11 9.37 19.05
CA GLN A 149 -2.99 9.47 19.97
C GLN A 149 -2.27 8.12 20.21
N ASN A 150 -2.95 7.01 19.93
CA ASN A 150 -2.42 5.65 20.07
C ASN A 150 -1.62 5.19 18.85
N GLY A 151 -1.43 6.06 17.85
CA GLY A 151 -0.67 5.77 16.65
C GLY A 151 -1.45 5.25 15.46
N THR A 152 -2.72 4.87 15.64
CA THR A 152 -3.56 4.51 14.50
C THR A 152 -4.08 5.76 13.80
N HIS A 153 -4.55 5.59 12.56
CA HIS A 153 -5.19 6.66 11.82
C HIS A 153 -6.22 6.11 10.83
N LEU A 154 -7.12 6.97 10.39
CA LEU A 154 -8.13 6.71 9.38
C LEU A 154 -8.10 7.86 8.38
N LEU A 155 -7.78 7.57 7.12
CA LEU A 155 -7.97 8.53 6.04
C LEU A 155 -9.32 8.24 5.38
N VAL A 156 -10.20 9.24 5.35
CA VAL A 156 -11.50 9.14 4.66
C VAL A 156 -11.39 9.66 3.23
N ALA A 157 -10.49 10.63 3.00
CA ALA A 157 -10.14 11.12 1.68
C ALA A 157 -8.77 10.53 1.24
N PRO A 158 -8.48 10.52 -0.07
CA PRO A 158 -7.17 10.13 -0.57
C PRO A 158 -6.02 10.91 0.10
N PRO A 159 -4.83 10.30 0.31
CA PRO A 159 -3.69 10.98 0.94
C PRO A 159 -3.24 12.26 0.23
N THR A 160 -3.48 12.38 -1.07
CA THR A 160 -3.20 13.61 -1.83
C THR A 160 -4.08 14.77 -1.38
N VAL A 161 -5.38 14.53 -1.16
CA VAL A 161 -6.33 15.55 -0.67
C VAL A 161 -5.91 16.07 0.71
N LEU A 162 -5.34 15.20 1.54
CA LEU A 162 -4.77 15.59 2.83
C LEU A 162 -3.61 16.58 2.67
N CYS A 163 -2.65 16.29 1.78
CA CYS A 163 -1.49 17.15 1.56
C CYS A 163 -1.81 18.44 0.82
N ASP A 164 -2.79 18.42 -0.08
CA ASP A 164 -3.24 19.60 -0.83
C ASP A 164 -3.93 20.61 0.09
N LYS A 165 -4.63 20.12 1.13
CA LYS A 165 -5.52 20.95 1.95
C LYS A 165 -4.94 21.36 3.29
N ILE A 166 -3.93 20.66 3.80
CA ILE A 166 -3.37 20.91 5.12
C ILE A 166 -1.92 21.33 5.00
N ASP A 167 -1.63 22.61 5.29
CA ASP A 167 -0.25 23.05 5.53
C ASP A 167 0.18 22.60 6.92
N LEU A 168 0.90 21.48 6.99
CA LEU A 168 1.32 20.84 8.25
C LEU A 168 2.44 21.58 8.96
N LEU A 169 3.14 22.44 8.23
CA LEU A 169 4.44 22.93 8.64
C LEU A 169 4.40 24.42 8.94
N GLY A 170 3.34 25.13 8.55
CA GLY A 170 2.99 26.49 8.98
C GLY A 170 3.84 27.58 8.32
N GLY A 171 3.31 28.23 7.29
CA GLY A 171 3.56 29.68 7.13
C GLY A 171 2.96 30.47 8.30
N PRO A 172 3.37 31.74 8.55
CA PRO A 172 2.67 32.57 9.52
C PRO A 172 1.18 32.61 9.17
N PRO A 173 0.28 32.57 10.16
CA PRO A 173 -1.16 32.58 9.90
C PRO A 173 -1.49 33.79 9.01
N PRO A 174 -2.33 33.66 7.97
CA PRO A 174 -2.91 34.84 7.36
C PRO A 174 -3.62 35.60 8.48
N ALA A 175 -3.26 36.88 8.61
CA ALA A 175 -3.84 37.79 9.57
C ALA A 175 -5.36 37.63 9.56
N VAL A 176 -5.93 37.55 10.76
CA VAL A 176 -7.37 37.44 11.03
C VAL A 176 -8.13 38.41 10.13
N ALA A 177 -8.64 37.91 9.00
CA ALA A 177 -9.54 38.64 8.14
C ALA A 177 -10.94 38.45 8.74
N ALA A 178 -11.54 39.59 9.05
CA ALA A 178 -12.78 39.73 9.80
C ALA A 178 -13.91 38.82 9.32
N THR A 179 -14.70 38.39 10.31
CA THR A 179 -16.00 37.75 10.22
C THR A 179 -16.89 38.34 9.11
N PRO A 180 -17.41 37.54 8.17
CA PRO A 180 -18.61 37.92 7.45
C PRO A 180 -19.83 37.68 8.34
N THR A 181 -20.67 38.70 8.47
CA THR A 181 -22.00 38.69 9.10
C THR A 181 -22.91 37.58 8.55
N PRO A 182 -23.87 37.08 9.35
CA PRO A 182 -24.80 36.04 8.92
C PRO A 182 -25.78 36.55 7.85
N PRO A 183 -26.07 35.79 6.78
CA PRO A 183 -27.17 36.14 5.89
C PRO A 183 -28.52 35.76 6.52
N VAL A 184 -29.46 36.69 6.37
CA VAL A 184 -30.88 36.60 6.74
C VAL A 184 -31.54 35.36 6.10
N PRO A 185 -32.50 34.68 6.78
CA PRO A 185 -33.13 33.48 6.25
C PRO A 185 -34.15 33.84 5.16
N VAL A 186 -33.95 33.35 3.93
CA VAL A 186 -34.97 33.37 2.89
C VAL A 186 -35.75 32.05 2.95
N GLN A 187 -37.04 32.15 3.32
CA GLN A 187 -37.99 31.04 3.26
C GLN A 187 -38.15 30.56 1.81
N LYS A 188 -37.99 29.26 1.59
CA LYS A 188 -38.33 28.59 0.33
C LYS A 188 -39.64 27.80 0.52
N PRO A 189 -40.60 27.85 -0.43
CA PRO A 189 -41.92 27.22 -0.25
C PRO A 189 -41.87 25.69 -0.29
N ALA A 190 -42.85 25.08 0.39
CA ALA A 190 -43.04 23.66 0.57
C ALA A 190 -43.10 22.85 -0.75
N PRO A 191 -42.53 21.63 -0.81
CA PRO A 191 -42.78 20.69 -1.91
C PRO A 191 -44.13 19.97 -1.73
N LYS A 192 -44.90 19.90 -2.81
CA LYS A 192 -46.14 19.13 -2.95
C LYS A 192 -45.83 17.63 -3.17
N PRO A 193 -46.71 16.69 -2.80
CA PRO A 193 -46.37 15.26 -2.70
C PRO A 193 -46.13 14.57 -4.05
N ALA A 194 -45.20 13.61 -4.04
CA ALA A 194 -44.88 12.72 -5.16
C ALA A 194 -46.02 11.73 -5.48
N PRO A 195 -46.22 11.34 -6.76
CA PRO A 195 -46.93 10.13 -7.11
C PRO A 195 -46.06 8.88 -6.87
N ALA A 196 -46.74 7.78 -6.55
CA ALA A 196 -46.21 6.46 -6.20
C ALA A 196 -45.43 5.76 -7.35
N PRO A 197 -44.63 4.72 -7.04
CA PRO A 197 -43.63 4.16 -7.94
C PRO A 197 -44.23 3.18 -8.96
N ASP A 198 -43.77 3.26 -10.20
CA ASP A 198 -44.09 2.29 -11.23
C ASP A 198 -43.07 1.14 -11.17
N GLU A 199 -43.58 -0.08 -10.99
CA GLU A 199 -42.84 -1.32 -11.06
C GLU A 199 -42.37 -1.56 -12.51
N SER A 200 -41.09 -1.31 -12.78
CA SER A 200 -40.42 -1.98 -13.89
C SER A 200 -39.20 -2.74 -13.39
N ARG A 201 -39.43 -4.05 -13.33
CA ARG A 201 -38.53 -5.14 -12.98
C ARG A 201 -37.34 -5.16 -13.96
N SER A 202 -36.24 -4.51 -13.58
CA SER A 202 -34.92 -4.80 -14.15
C SER A 202 -34.09 -5.55 -13.12
N THR A 203 -33.96 -6.85 -13.32
CA THR A 203 -33.09 -7.75 -12.58
C THR A 203 -31.62 -7.44 -12.89
N SER A 204 -31.13 -6.32 -12.36
CA SER A 204 -29.69 -6.13 -12.18
C SER A 204 -29.23 -7.10 -11.10
N ARG A 205 -28.55 -8.17 -11.53
CA ARG A 205 -27.81 -9.10 -10.67
C ARG A 205 -27.13 -8.31 -9.55
N ASN A 206 -27.29 -8.76 -8.30
CA ASN A 206 -26.50 -8.27 -7.17
C ASN A 206 -25.00 -8.45 -7.52
N ILE A 207 -24.36 -7.37 -7.97
CA ILE A 207 -22.92 -7.32 -8.20
C ILE A 207 -22.31 -7.09 -6.83
N LEU A 208 -21.67 -8.12 -6.27
CA LEU A 208 -20.77 -7.98 -5.12
C LEU A 208 -19.64 -7.02 -5.52
N LYS A 209 -19.81 -5.75 -5.15
CA LYS A 209 -18.78 -4.73 -5.28
C LYS A 209 -17.91 -4.80 -4.03
N MET A 210 -16.62 -5.05 -4.22
CA MET A 210 -15.61 -5.07 -3.16
C MET A 210 -15.56 -3.69 -2.47
N SER A 211 -15.36 -3.63 -1.15
CA SER A 211 -15.21 -2.34 -0.47
C SER A 211 -13.89 -1.66 -0.87
N ASP A 212 -13.81 -0.34 -0.67
CA ASP A 212 -12.59 0.41 -0.97
C ASP A 212 -11.42 -0.02 -0.08
N GLU A 213 -11.67 -0.44 1.18
CA GLU A 213 -10.62 -1.01 2.04
C GLU A 213 -10.15 -2.38 1.53
N GLU A 214 -11.08 -3.28 1.18
CA GLU A 214 -10.73 -4.59 0.61
C GLU A 214 -9.90 -4.43 -0.67
N TYR A 215 -10.25 -3.43 -1.48
CA TYR A 215 -9.54 -3.09 -2.71
C TYR A 215 -8.08 -2.72 -2.47
N SER A 216 -7.83 -1.81 -1.53
CA SER A 216 -6.47 -1.41 -1.14
C SER A 216 -5.67 -2.61 -0.62
N ASP A 217 -6.28 -3.48 0.19
CA ASP A 217 -5.61 -4.66 0.73
C ASP A 217 -5.17 -5.64 -0.37
N TYR A 218 -6.00 -5.84 -1.41
CA TYR A 218 -5.63 -6.71 -2.53
C TYR A 218 -4.59 -6.09 -3.45
N GLN A 219 -4.57 -4.75 -3.59
CA GLN A 219 -3.48 -4.07 -4.31
C GLN A 219 -2.14 -4.28 -3.60
N THR A 220 -2.09 -4.09 -2.28
CA THR A 220 -0.86 -4.35 -1.50
C THR A 220 -0.40 -5.80 -1.66
N GLN A 221 -1.32 -6.76 -1.48
CA GLN A 221 -0.98 -8.18 -1.63
C GLN A 221 -0.51 -8.54 -3.05
N ALA A 222 -1.04 -7.91 -4.10
CA ALA A 222 -0.58 -8.15 -5.46
C ALA A 222 0.84 -7.62 -5.72
N LEU A 223 1.18 -6.46 -5.18
CA LEU A 223 2.56 -5.95 -5.21
C LEU A 223 3.51 -6.91 -4.50
N GLU A 224 3.11 -7.44 -3.34
CA GLU A 224 3.87 -8.46 -2.62
C GLU A 224 4.08 -9.73 -3.45
N ARG A 225 3.09 -10.18 -4.24
CA ARG A 225 3.25 -11.34 -5.13
C ARG A 225 4.28 -11.11 -6.23
N VAL A 226 4.34 -9.90 -6.80
CA VAL A 226 5.37 -9.56 -7.81
C VAL A 226 6.77 -9.58 -7.18
N GLN A 227 6.90 -9.09 -5.95
CA GLN A 227 8.16 -9.15 -5.21
C GLN A 227 8.54 -10.58 -4.83
N GLU A 228 7.59 -11.39 -4.35
CA GLU A 228 7.78 -12.81 -4.05
C GLU A 228 8.27 -13.58 -5.30
N PHE A 229 7.66 -13.28 -6.45
CA PHE A 229 8.11 -13.78 -7.73
C PHE A 229 9.57 -13.39 -8.01
N GLY A 230 9.95 -12.12 -7.83
CA GLY A 230 11.33 -11.65 -7.99
C GLY A 230 12.35 -12.41 -7.12
N VAL A 231 12.05 -12.60 -5.84
CA VAL A 231 12.89 -13.37 -4.90
C VAL A 231 13.07 -14.81 -5.37
N MET A 232 11.98 -15.47 -5.77
CA MET A 232 12.06 -16.85 -6.25
C MET A 232 12.83 -16.98 -7.57
N LEU A 233 12.79 -15.98 -8.44
CA LEU A 233 13.63 -15.97 -9.64
C LEU A 233 15.12 -15.96 -9.28
N GLY A 234 15.51 -15.21 -8.25
CA GLY A 234 16.88 -15.22 -7.71
C GLY A 234 17.32 -16.63 -7.30
N ILE A 235 16.48 -17.36 -6.56
CA ILE A 235 16.74 -18.75 -6.15
C ILE A 235 16.91 -19.67 -7.37
N VAL A 236 16.06 -19.52 -8.39
CA VAL A 236 16.13 -20.34 -9.62
C VAL A 236 17.42 -20.07 -10.39
N ALA A 237 17.91 -18.83 -10.38
CA ALA A 237 19.07 -18.41 -11.15
C ALA A 237 20.41 -18.63 -10.43
N ASP A 238 20.42 -18.68 -9.09
CA ASP A 238 21.61 -18.89 -8.27
C ASP A 238 22.18 -20.31 -8.45
N LYS A 239 23.46 -20.44 -8.83
CA LYS A 239 24.11 -21.74 -9.05
C LYS A 239 24.53 -22.45 -7.77
N THR A 240 24.66 -21.73 -6.65
CA THR A 240 25.02 -22.28 -5.35
C THR A 240 23.87 -23.05 -4.70
N VAL A 241 22.63 -22.75 -5.10
CA VAL A 241 21.43 -23.45 -4.65
C VAL A 241 21.36 -24.86 -5.26
N GLU A 242 20.93 -25.84 -4.48
CA GLU A 242 20.75 -27.23 -4.91
C GLU A 242 19.61 -27.37 -5.94
N SER A 243 19.74 -28.27 -6.93
CA SER A 243 18.71 -28.44 -7.97
C SER A 243 17.32 -28.72 -7.39
N GLY A 244 17.19 -29.53 -6.35
CA GLY A 244 15.89 -29.84 -5.73
C GLY A 244 15.21 -28.60 -5.14
N GLN A 245 15.97 -27.66 -4.59
CA GLN A 245 15.44 -26.39 -4.08
C GLN A 245 14.99 -25.47 -5.22
N LYS A 246 15.72 -25.45 -6.35
CA LYS A 246 15.28 -24.72 -7.55
C LYS A 246 13.98 -25.27 -8.09
N ASP A 247 13.83 -26.59 -8.14
CA ASP A 247 12.61 -27.23 -8.64
C ASP A 247 11.40 -26.91 -7.74
N LYS A 248 11.60 -26.80 -6.41
CA LYS A 248 10.59 -26.30 -5.48
C LYS A 248 10.24 -24.83 -5.73
N ALA A 249 11.23 -23.97 -5.97
CA ALA A 249 11.00 -22.56 -6.30
C ALA A 249 10.23 -22.41 -7.63
N ILE A 250 10.58 -23.20 -8.66
CA ILE A 250 9.84 -23.26 -9.92
C ILE A 250 8.38 -23.67 -9.66
N ALA A 251 8.14 -24.73 -8.89
CA ALA A 251 6.79 -25.17 -8.56
C ALA A 251 5.98 -24.12 -7.77
N ALA A 252 6.63 -23.35 -6.90
CA ALA A 252 6.01 -22.26 -6.16
C ALA A 252 5.65 -21.08 -7.08
N ILE A 253 6.56 -20.65 -7.95
CA ILE A 253 6.29 -19.64 -8.98
C ILE A 253 5.11 -20.05 -9.85
N MET A 254 5.07 -21.30 -10.32
CA MET A 254 3.97 -21.78 -11.16
C MET A 254 2.59 -21.67 -10.48
N LYS A 255 2.52 -21.69 -9.14
CA LYS A 255 1.27 -21.50 -8.39
C LYS A 255 0.88 -20.03 -8.20
N LEU A 256 1.83 -19.10 -8.32
CA LEU A 256 1.55 -17.67 -8.25
C LEU A 256 0.90 -17.14 -9.53
N PHE A 257 1.07 -17.85 -10.65
CA PHE A 257 0.66 -17.38 -11.98
C PHE A 257 -0.55 -18.12 -12.51
N LYS A 258 -1.22 -17.48 -13.47
CA LYS A 258 -2.18 -18.13 -14.36
C LYS A 258 -1.49 -19.24 -15.16
N PRO A 259 -2.17 -20.36 -15.46
CA PRO A 259 -1.56 -21.50 -16.15
C PRO A 259 -0.99 -21.17 -17.54
N ASP A 260 -1.57 -20.19 -18.22
CA ASP A 260 -1.22 -19.75 -19.57
C ASP A 260 -0.29 -18.54 -19.60
N ALA A 261 0.24 -18.12 -18.46
CA ALA A 261 1.09 -16.93 -18.36
C ALA A 261 2.36 -17.03 -19.22
N VAL A 262 2.66 -15.93 -19.91
CA VAL A 262 3.82 -15.74 -20.76
C VAL A 262 4.72 -14.65 -20.21
N ILE A 263 6.03 -14.86 -20.28
CA ILE A 263 7.06 -13.89 -19.90
C ILE A 263 7.84 -13.45 -21.13
N GLN A 264 7.94 -12.14 -21.30
CA GLN A 264 8.81 -11.51 -22.28
C GLN A 264 10.19 -11.20 -21.68
N VAL A 265 11.21 -11.55 -22.45
CA VAL A 265 12.62 -11.22 -22.19
C VAL A 265 13.18 -10.50 -23.40
N SER A 266 14.09 -9.57 -23.17
CA SER A 266 14.84 -8.87 -24.22
C SER A 266 16.31 -8.92 -23.84
N SER A 267 17.16 -8.41 -24.74
CA SER A 267 18.56 -8.17 -24.42
C SER A 267 19.04 -6.94 -25.17
N VAL A 268 19.79 -6.08 -24.50
CA VAL A 268 20.46 -4.93 -25.13
C VAL A 268 21.38 -5.38 -26.27
N VAL A 269 22.01 -6.55 -26.14
CA VAL A 269 22.93 -7.11 -27.14
C VAL A 269 22.19 -7.59 -28.40
N ARG A 270 20.91 -7.97 -28.29
CA ARG A 270 20.09 -8.47 -29.42
C ARG A 270 19.15 -7.40 -29.99
N GLY A 271 19.46 -6.12 -29.79
CA GLY A 271 18.67 -5.01 -30.33
C GLY A 271 17.31 -4.81 -29.64
N GLY A 272 17.13 -5.34 -28.42
CA GLY A 272 15.98 -5.02 -27.55
C GLY A 272 14.64 -5.65 -27.94
N GLN A 273 14.55 -6.41 -29.03
CA GLN A 273 13.29 -7.03 -29.46
C GLN A 273 12.83 -8.11 -28.45
N PRO A 274 11.63 -8.01 -27.85
CA PRO A 274 11.16 -8.97 -26.87
C PRO A 274 10.89 -10.35 -27.48
N SER A 275 11.37 -11.40 -26.82
CA SER A 275 11.00 -12.79 -27.05
C SER A 275 10.06 -13.26 -25.95
N ALA A 276 8.97 -13.91 -26.33
CA ALA A 276 7.96 -14.43 -25.41
C ALA A 276 8.17 -15.92 -25.12
N TYR A 277 8.12 -16.32 -23.86
CA TYR A 277 8.22 -17.70 -23.41
C TYR A 277 7.09 -18.04 -22.46
N ARG A 278 6.56 -19.26 -22.54
CA ARG A 278 5.68 -19.76 -21.46
C ARG A 278 6.45 -19.73 -20.15
N LEU A 279 5.75 -19.43 -19.04
CA LEU A 279 6.37 -19.26 -17.73
C LEU A 279 7.33 -20.41 -17.37
N LYS A 280 6.89 -21.67 -17.55
CA LYS A 280 7.72 -22.85 -17.27
C LYS A 280 9.01 -22.87 -18.09
N ASP A 281 8.92 -22.58 -19.39
CA ASP A 281 10.08 -22.60 -20.30
C ASP A 281 11.07 -21.48 -19.96
N TYR A 282 10.56 -20.31 -19.58
CA TYR A 282 11.37 -19.21 -19.07
C TYR A 282 12.15 -19.62 -17.81
N LEU A 283 11.48 -20.23 -16.83
CA LEU A 283 12.12 -20.63 -15.57
C LEU A 283 13.19 -21.71 -15.76
N ILE A 284 12.95 -22.67 -16.66
CA ILE A 284 13.94 -23.69 -17.02
C ILE A 284 15.16 -23.04 -17.68
N ARG A 285 14.94 -22.09 -18.59
CA ARG A 285 16.05 -21.35 -19.22
C ARG A 285 16.86 -20.56 -18.21
N LEU A 286 16.19 -19.87 -17.28
CA LEU A 286 16.83 -19.12 -16.21
C LEU A 286 17.73 -20.03 -15.36
N LYS A 287 17.22 -21.21 -14.98
CA LYS A 287 17.97 -22.24 -14.26
C LYS A 287 19.24 -22.67 -15.01
N LEU A 288 19.20 -22.70 -16.34
CA LEU A 288 20.27 -23.24 -17.21
C LEU A 288 21.23 -22.18 -17.76
N LEU A 289 21.09 -20.89 -17.40
CA LEU A 289 21.98 -19.84 -17.91
C LEU A 289 23.46 -20.13 -17.59
N PRO A 290 24.40 -19.82 -18.50
CA PRO A 290 25.82 -20.18 -18.35
C PRO A 290 26.62 -19.20 -17.46
N TYR A 291 25.97 -18.54 -16.51
CA TYR A 291 26.60 -17.63 -15.55
C TYR A 291 26.99 -18.37 -14.27
N LYS A 292 28.04 -17.90 -13.58
CA LYS A 292 28.42 -18.39 -12.24
C LYS A 292 27.36 -18.03 -11.21
N SER A 293 26.85 -16.81 -11.28
CA SER A 293 25.73 -16.34 -10.48
C SER A 293 24.91 -15.33 -11.27
N VAL A 294 23.64 -15.20 -10.87
CA VAL A 294 22.70 -14.25 -11.45
C VAL A 294 22.02 -13.52 -10.31
N THR A 295 22.03 -12.20 -10.38
CA THR A 295 21.27 -11.33 -9.49
C THR A 295 20.07 -10.77 -10.26
N LEU A 296 18.89 -10.87 -9.64
CA LEU A 296 17.63 -10.39 -10.17
C LEU A 296 16.95 -9.53 -9.11
N GLU A 297 16.81 -8.24 -9.40
CA GLU A 297 16.25 -7.26 -8.48
C GLU A 297 15.06 -6.56 -9.14
N TRP A 298 13.97 -6.42 -8.38
CA TRP A 298 12.81 -5.64 -8.78
C TRP A 298 12.76 -4.33 -8.00
N THR A 299 12.65 -3.21 -8.70
CA THR A 299 12.52 -1.85 -8.17
C THR A 299 11.31 -1.17 -8.77
N ASP A 300 10.87 -0.07 -8.15
CA ASP A 300 9.80 0.79 -8.68
C ASP A 300 8.50 0.03 -9.03
N VAL A 301 8.17 -0.99 -8.23
CA VAL A 301 7.00 -1.84 -8.44
C VAL A 301 5.74 -1.07 -8.01
N GLN A 302 4.84 -0.81 -8.95
CA GLN A 302 3.66 0.02 -8.74
C GLN A 302 2.49 -0.43 -9.62
N TYR A 303 1.26 -0.15 -9.20
CA TYR A 303 0.12 -0.26 -10.10
C TYR A 303 0.17 0.80 -11.20
N VAL A 304 -0.11 0.40 -12.44
CA VAL A 304 -0.32 1.28 -13.60
C VAL A 304 -1.71 1.13 -14.21
N GLN A 305 -2.45 0.09 -13.79
CA GLN A 305 -3.85 -0.07 -14.07
C GLN A 305 -4.55 -0.71 -12.86
N ASP A 306 -5.48 0.04 -12.31
CA ASP A 306 -6.32 -0.36 -11.19
C ASP A 306 -7.13 -1.63 -11.48
N LEU A 307 -7.33 -2.45 -10.44
CA LEU A 307 -8.17 -3.63 -10.45
C LEU A 307 -9.60 -3.27 -10.91
N THR A 308 -9.96 -3.70 -12.11
CA THR A 308 -11.28 -3.43 -12.68
C THR A 308 -12.00 -4.74 -12.91
N GLN A 309 -13.24 -4.86 -12.40
CA GLN A 309 -14.05 -6.04 -12.63
C GLN A 309 -14.44 -6.16 -14.10
N LYS A 310 -14.34 -7.37 -14.66
CA LYS A 310 -14.78 -7.68 -16.03
C LYS A 310 -16.04 -8.54 -16.00
N ALA A 311 -16.61 -8.81 -17.18
CA ALA A 311 -17.88 -9.51 -17.35
C ALA A 311 -17.88 -10.96 -16.82
N ASP A 312 -16.70 -11.53 -16.61
CA ASP A 312 -16.49 -12.85 -16.03
C ASP A 312 -16.49 -12.86 -14.49
N GLY A 313 -16.62 -11.69 -13.86
CA GLY A 313 -16.67 -11.52 -12.41
C GLY A 313 -15.28 -11.41 -11.74
N ASN A 314 -14.20 -11.57 -12.49
CA ASN A 314 -12.83 -11.40 -12.00
C ASN A 314 -12.42 -9.92 -12.05
N TYR A 315 -11.49 -9.51 -11.19
CA TYR A 315 -10.85 -8.20 -11.29
C TYR A 315 -9.49 -8.32 -11.98
N TYR A 316 -9.19 -7.34 -12.83
CA TYR A 316 -7.94 -7.29 -13.59
C TYR A 316 -7.23 -5.96 -13.39
N GLY A 317 -5.93 -6.02 -13.13
CA GLY A 317 -5.07 -4.84 -13.03
C GLY A 317 -3.72 -5.10 -13.66
N LYS A 318 -2.85 -4.10 -13.60
CA LYS A 318 -1.50 -4.16 -14.13
C LYS A 318 -0.53 -3.48 -13.19
N ILE A 319 0.55 -4.17 -12.88
CA ILE A 319 1.67 -3.68 -12.10
C ILE A 319 2.83 -3.42 -13.06
N ARG A 320 3.52 -2.29 -12.92
CA ARG A 320 4.77 -2.00 -13.60
C ARG A 320 5.91 -2.04 -12.60
N GLY A 321 7.05 -2.56 -13.00
CA GLY A 321 8.28 -2.48 -12.21
C GLY A 321 9.51 -2.47 -13.10
N GLU A 322 10.64 -2.06 -12.55
CA GLU A 322 11.94 -2.23 -13.19
C GLU A 322 12.60 -3.51 -12.67
N GLN A 323 13.12 -4.33 -13.58
CA GLN A 323 13.89 -5.52 -13.26
C GLN A 323 15.32 -5.32 -13.72
N ARG A 324 16.26 -5.34 -12.79
CA ARG A 324 17.69 -5.41 -13.08
C ARG A 324 18.13 -6.87 -13.10
N PHE A 325 18.80 -7.26 -14.19
CA PHE A 325 19.48 -8.54 -14.30
C PHE A 325 20.98 -8.29 -14.33
N THR A 326 21.75 -9.10 -13.60
CA THR A 326 23.21 -9.11 -13.65
C THR A 326 23.70 -10.55 -13.64
N GLY A 327 24.48 -10.93 -14.64
CA GLY A 327 25.14 -12.24 -14.73
C GLY A 327 26.64 -12.10 -14.52
N LEU A 328 27.19 -12.82 -13.54
CA LEU A 328 28.63 -12.88 -13.29
C LEU A 328 29.26 -14.06 -14.05
N SER A 329 30.46 -13.83 -14.56
CA SER A 329 31.32 -14.84 -15.16
C SER A 329 31.95 -15.76 -14.11
N GLN A 330 32.69 -16.77 -14.56
CA GLN A 330 33.42 -17.67 -13.67
C GLN A 330 34.51 -16.96 -12.85
N THR A 331 35.01 -15.81 -13.33
CA THR A 331 36.04 -14.98 -12.70
C THR A 331 35.46 -13.87 -11.82
N ASP A 332 34.16 -13.91 -11.49
CA ASP A 332 33.43 -12.91 -10.70
C ASP A 332 33.30 -11.52 -11.36
N GLU A 333 33.69 -11.39 -12.63
CA GLU A 333 33.45 -10.19 -13.42
C GLU A 333 32.01 -10.16 -13.96
N THR A 334 31.41 -8.97 -14.06
CA THR A 334 30.10 -8.80 -14.68
C THR A 334 30.19 -9.10 -16.17
N GLN A 335 29.61 -10.22 -16.60
CA GLN A 335 29.57 -10.63 -17.99
C GLN A 335 28.42 -9.98 -18.75
N TYR A 336 27.30 -9.74 -18.06
CA TYR A 336 26.11 -9.15 -18.64
C TYR A 336 25.29 -8.42 -17.59
N SER A 337 24.72 -7.26 -17.94
CA SER A 337 23.70 -6.61 -17.14
C SER A 337 22.73 -5.85 -18.05
N ASP A 338 21.45 -5.85 -17.68
CA ASP A 338 20.43 -4.99 -18.28
C ASP A 338 19.40 -4.54 -17.24
N VAL A 339 18.66 -3.48 -17.58
CA VAL A 339 17.49 -3.06 -16.84
C VAL A 339 16.29 -3.07 -17.77
N THR A 340 15.26 -3.83 -17.40
CA THR A 340 14.02 -3.92 -18.17
C THR A 340 12.85 -3.39 -17.37
N GLN A 341 12.08 -2.48 -17.96
CA GLN A 341 10.79 -2.10 -17.41
C GLN A 341 9.75 -3.11 -17.88
N LYS A 342 9.00 -3.69 -16.94
CA LYS A 342 8.05 -4.76 -17.20
C LYS A 342 6.67 -4.43 -16.66
N ASP A 343 5.65 -4.86 -17.41
CA ASP A 343 4.26 -4.86 -16.98
C ASP A 343 3.84 -6.29 -16.63
N VAL A 344 3.28 -6.48 -15.44
CA VAL A 344 2.75 -7.73 -14.91
C VAL A 344 1.24 -7.62 -14.80
N ASP A 345 0.52 -8.47 -15.51
CA ASP A 345 -0.93 -8.56 -15.36
C ASP A 345 -1.29 -9.17 -14.00
N VAL A 346 -2.37 -8.69 -13.37
CA VAL A 346 -2.89 -9.19 -12.10
C VAL A 346 -4.34 -9.60 -12.28
N MET A 347 -4.73 -10.73 -11.69
CA MET A 347 -6.09 -11.24 -11.69
C MET A 347 -6.52 -11.64 -10.29
N LEU A 348 -7.70 -11.18 -9.86
CA LEU A 348 -8.37 -11.65 -8.65
C LEU A 348 -9.53 -12.56 -9.04
N THR A 349 -9.49 -13.80 -8.56
CA THR A 349 -10.57 -14.79 -8.75
C THR A 349 -11.30 -15.01 -7.43
N PRO A 350 -12.63 -15.01 -7.40
CA PRO A 350 -13.37 -15.25 -6.18
C PRO A 350 -13.24 -16.72 -5.76
N TYR A 351 -13.11 -16.98 -4.47
CA TYR A 351 -13.20 -18.31 -3.89
C TYR A 351 -13.92 -18.27 -2.54
N ARG A 352 -14.51 -19.40 -2.14
CA ARG A 352 -15.19 -19.53 -0.85
C ARG A 352 -14.21 -20.12 0.17
N LYS A 353 -13.97 -19.39 1.27
CA LYS A 353 -13.26 -19.95 2.43
C LYS A 353 -14.29 -20.31 3.48
N GLN A 354 -14.37 -21.58 3.87
CA GLN A 354 -15.21 -22.00 4.99
C GLN A 354 -14.50 -21.68 6.31
N LYS A 355 -15.11 -20.84 7.15
CA LYS A 355 -14.80 -20.67 8.57
C LYS A 355 -16.13 -20.55 9.33
N GLU A 356 -16.33 -21.35 10.36
CA GLU A 356 -17.45 -21.23 11.33
C GLU A 356 -18.86 -21.07 10.73
N GLY A 357 -19.14 -21.69 9.57
CA GLY A 357 -20.50 -21.71 8.99
C GLY A 357 -20.87 -20.48 8.14
N GLU A 358 -20.05 -19.43 8.10
CA GLU A 358 -20.24 -18.29 7.19
C GLU A 358 -19.28 -18.37 5.99
N ALA A 359 -19.86 -18.35 4.77
CA ALA A 359 -19.11 -18.35 3.53
C ALA A 359 -18.71 -16.92 3.15
N LEU A 360 -17.57 -16.44 3.63
CA LEU A 360 -17.03 -15.16 3.19
C LEU A 360 -16.38 -15.31 1.79
N PRO A 361 -16.78 -14.51 0.79
CA PRO A 361 -16.09 -14.46 -0.49
C PRO A 361 -14.70 -13.84 -0.27
N LYS A 362 -13.64 -14.60 -0.57
CA LYS A 362 -12.26 -14.07 -0.63
C LYS A 362 -11.76 -14.10 -2.06
N TRP A 363 -10.76 -13.29 -2.36
CA TRP A 363 -10.15 -13.25 -3.68
C TRP A 363 -8.78 -13.91 -3.66
N ALA A 364 -8.56 -14.83 -4.58
CA ALA A 364 -7.25 -15.40 -4.86
C ALA A 364 -6.54 -14.51 -5.88
N ILE A 365 -5.33 -14.07 -5.55
CA ILE A 365 -4.51 -13.22 -6.42
C ILE A 365 -3.60 -14.12 -7.26
N LEU A 366 -3.66 -13.94 -8.57
CA LEU A 366 -2.81 -14.60 -9.55
C LEU A 366 -2.13 -13.56 -10.43
N LEU A 367 -0.86 -13.80 -10.75
CA LEU A 367 -0.11 -13.04 -11.74
C LEU A 367 -0.39 -13.58 -13.14
N GLY A 368 -0.38 -12.72 -14.15
CA GLY A 368 -0.62 -13.06 -15.54
C GLY A 368 0.63 -12.89 -16.39
N ASN A 369 0.47 -12.33 -17.58
CA ASN A 369 1.61 -12.13 -18.48
C ASN A 369 2.57 -11.09 -17.90
N VAL A 370 3.86 -11.27 -18.19
CA VAL A 370 4.91 -10.31 -17.90
C VAL A 370 5.45 -9.78 -19.22
N GLY A 371 5.03 -8.58 -19.61
CA GLY A 371 5.46 -7.91 -20.84
C GLY A 371 6.65 -6.98 -20.61
N ILE A 372 7.43 -6.72 -21.65
CA ILE A 372 8.48 -5.69 -21.64
C ILE A 372 7.92 -4.39 -22.20
N VAL A 373 8.13 -3.32 -21.44
CA VAL A 373 7.80 -1.94 -21.83
C VAL A 373 9.03 -1.25 -22.42
N ALA A 374 10.19 -1.40 -21.77
CA ALA A 374 11.45 -0.80 -22.19
C ALA A 374 12.65 -1.65 -21.74
N THR A 375 13.79 -1.48 -22.42
CA THR A 375 15.07 -2.12 -22.10
C THR A 375 16.15 -1.05 -22.16
N ARG A 376 17.04 -1.01 -21.16
CA ARG A 376 18.13 -0.04 -21.04
C ARG A 376 19.42 -0.72 -20.61
#